data_AF-C1MTY3-F1
#
_entry.id   AF-C1MTY3-F1
#
_cell.length_a   1.000
_cell.length_b   1.000
_cell.length_c   1.000
_cell.angle_alpha   90.00
_cell.angle_beta   90.00
_cell.angle_gamma   90.00
#
_symmetry.space_group_name_H-M   'P 1'
#
loop_
_entity.id
_entity.type
_entity.pdbx_description
1 polymer ?
#
loop_
_entity_poly.entity_id
_entity_poly.type
_entity_poly.pdbx_seq_one_letter_code
_entity_poly.pdbx_strand_id
1 'polypeptide(L)'
;MESIATMGARLAEEVSQVMAELEAGELTPRGGGRTPRSAAAAAAEAAGRGAAPPRLSFVGHSIGALIVRASLTHPSMSPFLTRLNTFLSISGPHLGYLGGVAPSAGFSVFETGLKVLRAIKGKRAESLREITFADAKKREDCYLYELAHEKRGLGLFKHVMLVSSPQDKYVPHHSARIQPPPEEGGEGGGGGGGKKRSNKATTREMARALLTPVLSKATGGGDTPGGDDDDDKITTLTRVDVHFAPPAKRTLNHVIGRKAHIDFLETDEYVKFLLWSHRDKFA
;
A
#
# COMPACT_ATOMS: atom_id res chain seq x y z
N MET A 1 -9.61 15.94 -3.36
CA MET A 1 -9.42 14.49 -3.27
C MET A 1 -10.27 14.00 -2.11
N GLU A 2 -11.09 12.99 -2.38
CA GLU A 2 -12.02 12.32 -1.46
C GLU A 2 -11.25 11.65 -0.30
N SER A 3 -11.97 11.20 0.73
CA SER A 3 -11.42 10.35 1.79
C SER A 3 -10.89 9.03 1.23
N ILE A 4 -9.92 8.43 1.92
CA ILE A 4 -9.44 7.08 1.60
C ILE A 4 -10.58 6.07 1.73
N ALA A 5 -11.47 6.25 2.71
CA ALA A 5 -12.65 5.39 2.89
C ALA A 5 -13.56 5.39 1.66
N THR A 6 -13.91 6.57 1.13
CA THR A 6 -14.76 6.69 -0.07
C THR A 6 -14.09 6.11 -1.29
N MET A 7 -12.80 6.38 -1.49
CA MET A 7 -12.04 5.78 -2.61
C MET A 7 -11.95 4.25 -2.48
N GLY A 8 -11.80 3.72 -1.26
CA GLY A 8 -11.78 2.29 -0.98
C GLY A 8 -13.13 1.61 -1.24
N ALA A 9 -14.23 2.23 -0.86
CA ALA A 9 -15.58 1.73 -1.14
C ALA A 9 -15.83 1.59 -2.65
N ARG A 10 -15.45 2.60 -3.44
CA ARG A 10 -15.57 2.56 -4.91
C ARG A 10 -14.75 1.42 -5.51
N LEU A 11 -13.49 1.25 -5.08
CA LEU A 11 -12.66 0.13 -5.53
C LEU A 11 -13.30 -1.22 -5.16
N ALA A 12 -13.88 -1.33 -3.97
CA ALA A 12 -14.56 -2.55 -3.53
C ALA A 12 -15.80 -2.90 -4.37
N GLU A 13 -16.57 -1.89 -4.78
CA GLU A 13 -17.74 -2.05 -5.65
C GLU A 13 -17.31 -2.45 -7.07
N GLU A 14 -16.29 -1.79 -7.63
CA GLU A 14 -15.74 -2.12 -8.95
C GLU A 14 -15.18 -3.56 -8.98
N VAL A 15 -14.43 -3.97 -7.96
CA VAL A 15 -13.93 -5.34 -7.84
C VAL A 15 -15.07 -6.35 -7.72
N SER A 16 -16.08 -6.04 -6.91
CA SER A 16 -17.24 -6.91 -6.72
C SER A 16 -17.99 -7.13 -8.04
N GLN A 17 -18.19 -6.06 -8.82
CA GLN A 17 -18.80 -6.12 -10.14
C GLN A 17 -17.97 -6.99 -11.09
N VAL A 18 -16.66 -6.73 -11.22
CA VAL A 18 -15.77 -7.51 -12.11
C VAL A 18 -15.77 -9.00 -11.73
N MET A 19 -15.77 -9.32 -10.45
CA MET A 19 -15.81 -10.71 -9.98
C MET A 19 -17.15 -11.38 -10.30
N ALA A 20 -18.27 -10.67 -10.14
CA ALA A 20 -19.58 -11.20 -10.52
C ALA A 20 -19.69 -11.45 -12.03
N GLU A 21 -19.19 -10.53 -12.87
CA GLU A 21 -19.16 -10.69 -14.32
C GLU A 21 -18.25 -11.86 -14.75
N LEU A 22 -17.11 -12.05 -14.08
CA LEU A 22 -16.23 -13.22 -14.31
C LEU A 22 -16.92 -14.54 -13.94
N GLU A 23 -17.64 -14.58 -12.82
CA GLU A 23 -18.38 -15.77 -12.37
C GLU A 23 -19.59 -16.09 -13.26
N ALA A 24 -20.26 -15.06 -13.78
CA ALA A 24 -21.34 -15.19 -14.75
C ALA A 24 -20.84 -15.59 -16.16
N GLY A 25 -19.52 -15.57 -16.39
CA GLY A 25 -18.92 -15.82 -17.70
C GLY A 25 -19.09 -14.66 -18.70
N GLU A 26 -19.51 -13.48 -18.22
CA GLU A 26 -19.68 -12.26 -19.00
C GLU A 26 -18.34 -11.58 -19.30
N LEU A 27 -17.36 -11.77 -18.42
CA LEU A 27 -15.97 -11.41 -18.65
C LEU A 27 -15.10 -12.64 -18.87
N THR A 28 -14.23 -12.57 -19.88
CA THR A 28 -13.17 -13.57 -20.09
C THR A 28 -11.82 -13.00 -19.61
N PRO A 29 -11.13 -13.66 -18.66
CA PRO A 29 -9.81 -13.21 -18.23
C PRO A 29 -8.85 -13.13 -19.42
N ARG A 30 -8.36 -11.93 -19.75
CA ARG A 30 -7.27 -11.79 -20.72
C ARG A 30 -6.03 -12.45 -20.14
N GLY A 31 -5.47 -13.44 -20.85
CA GLY A 31 -4.15 -13.97 -20.54
C GLY A 31 -3.15 -12.84 -20.60
N GLY A 32 -2.40 -12.61 -19.52
CA GLY A 32 -1.55 -11.44 -19.38
C GLY A 32 -0.61 -11.29 -20.56
N GLY A 33 -1.00 -10.46 -21.54
CA GLY A 33 -0.30 -9.95 -22.74
C GLY A 33 0.64 -10.87 -23.53
N ARG A 34 0.86 -12.12 -23.14
CA ARG A 34 1.82 -13.02 -23.76
C ARG A 34 1.13 -13.73 -24.92
N THR A 35 1.77 -13.64 -26.07
CA THR A 35 1.50 -14.57 -27.16
C THR A 35 1.80 -15.99 -26.68
N PRO A 36 0.83 -16.91 -26.72
CA PRO A 36 1.05 -18.30 -26.37
C PRO A 36 2.19 -18.89 -27.21
N ARG A 37 3.04 -19.72 -26.61
CA ARG A 37 4.17 -20.35 -27.30
C ARG A 37 3.75 -21.27 -28.45
N SER A 38 2.49 -21.71 -28.47
CA SER A 38 1.87 -22.47 -29.55
C SER A 38 0.34 -22.42 -29.45
N ALA A 39 -0.35 -22.85 -30.50
CA ALA A 39 -1.81 -23.02 -30.48
C ALA A 39 -2.27 -24.03 -29.40
N ALA A 40 -1.49 -25.09 -29.16
CA ALA A 40 -1.75 -26.05 -28.09
C ALA A 40 -1.60 -25.42 -26.69
N ALA A 41 -0.62 -24.54 -26.49
CA ALA A 41 -0.48 -23.80 -25.24
C ALA A 41 -1.63 -22.81 -25.05
N ALA A 42 -2.09 -22.16 -26.12
CA ALA A 42 -3.26 -21.29 -26.09
C ALA A 42 -4.53 -22.06 -25.71
N ALA A 43 -4.74 -23.24 -26.30
CA ALA A 43 -5.86 -24.11 -26.00
C ALA A 43 -5.81 -24.68 -24.57
N ALA A 44 -4.63 -25.06 -24.08
CA ALA A 44 -4.45 -25.52 -22.71
C ALA A 44 -4.69 -24.39 -21.68
N GLU A 45 -4.19 -23.18 -21.95
CA GLU A 45 -4.51 -22.01 -21.12
C GLU A 45 -6.00 -21.67 -21.18
N ALA A 46 -6.64 -21.74 -22.34
CA ALA A 46 -8.07 -21.51 -22.48
C ALA A 46 -8.90 -22.55 -21.72
N ALA A 47 -8.52 -23.82 -21.80
CA ALA A 47 -9.17 -24.92 -21.07
C ALA A 47 -8.98 -24.82 -19.55
N GLY A 48 -7.83 -24.30 -19.08
CA GLY A 48 -7.55 -24.10 -17.66
C GLY A 48 -8.26 -22.90 -17.02
N ARG A 49 -8.70 -21.91 -17.82
CA ARG A 49 -9.31 -20.64 -17.33
C ARG A 49 -10.69 -20.79 -16.67
N GLY A 50 -11.33 -21.96 -16.78
CA GLY A 50 -12.64 -22.24 -16.16
C GLY A 50 -12.62 -23.26 -15.02
N ALA A 51 -11.44 -23.79 -14.64
CA ALA A 51 -11.36 -24.91 -13.71
C ALA A 51 -11.33 -24.51 -12.22
N ALA A 52 -10.97 -23.26 -11.91
CA ALA A 52 -10.87 -22.75 -10.54
C ALA A 52 -11.31 -21.28 -10.45
N PRO A 53 -11.87 -20.85 -9.31
CA PRO A 53 -12.30 -19.47 -9.13
C PRO A 53 -11.10 -18.49 -9.25
N PRO A 54 -11.31 -17.30 -9.83
CA PRO A 54 -10.23 -16.33 -10.02
C PRO A 54 -9.68 -15.85 -8.67
N ARG A 55 -8.35 -15.68 -8.63
CA ARG A 55 -7.61 -15.12 -7.49
C ARG A 55 -7.49 -13.61 -7.65
N LEU A 56 -7.57 -12.89 -6.55
CA LEU A 56 -7.52 -11.42 -6.51
C LEU A 56 -6.14 -10.95 -6.05
N SER A 57 -5.45 -10.18 -6.88
CA SER A 57 -4.22 -9.50 -6.51
C SER A 57 -4.36 -8.01 -6.70
N PHE A 58 -3.83 -7.23 -5.76
CA PHE A 58 -3.87 -5.78 -5.78
C PHE A 58 -2.46 -5.20 -5.88
N VAL A 59 -2.31 -4.18 -6.73
CA VAL A 59 -1.11 -3.35 -6.80
C VAL A 59 -1.51 -1.94 -6.43
N GLY A 60 -0.96 -1.43 -5.32
CA GLY A 60 -1.21 -0.07 -4.85
C GLY A 60 0.07 0.74 -4.88
N HIS A 61 0.08 1.86 -5.60
CA HIS A 61 1.15 2.86 -5.52
C HIS A 61 0.72 4.03 -4.63
N SER A 62 1.62 4.51 -3.76
CA SER A 62 1.36 5.66 -2.92
C SER A 62 0.08 5.49 -2.10
N ILE A 63 -0.82 6.48 -2.13
CA ILE A 63 -2.15 6.39 -1.49
C ILE A 63 -2.99 5.19 -1.98
N GLY A 64 -2.76 4.69 -3.20
CA GLY A 64 -3.44 3.50 -3.73
C GLY A 64 -3.28 2.28 -2.82
N ALA A 65 -2.14 2.15 -2.12
CA ALA A 65 -1.94 1.08 -1.15
C ALA A 65 -2.89 1.19 0.07
N LEU A 66 -3.29 2.40 0.46
CA LEU A 66 -4.28 2.63 1.52
C LEU A 66 -5.70 2.41 1.00
N ILE A 67 -5.98 2.81 -0.25
CA ILE A 67 -7.27 2.59 -0.91
C ILE A 67 -7.57 1.08 -0.99
N VAL A 68 -6.58 0.27 -1.37
CA VAL A 68 -6.70 -1.20 -1.36
C VAL A 68 -7.00 -1.73 0.04
N ARG A 69 -6.32 -1.24 1.08
CA ARG A 69 -6.61 -1.66 2.46
C ARG A 69 -8.03 -1.30 2.87
N ALA A 70 -8.46 -0.08 2.55
CA ALA A 70 -9.80 0.40 2.84
C ALA A 70 -10.88 -0.40 2.10
N SER A 71 -10.62 -0.85 0.86
CA SER A 71 -11.59 -1.64 0.11
C SER A 71 -11.90 -2.97 0.78
N LEU A 72 -10.94 -3.59 1.50
CA LEU A 72 -11.15 -4.86 2.20
C LEU A 72 -12.18 -4.76 3.34
N THR A 73 -12.38 -3.57 3.90
CA THR A 73 -13.35 -3.38 4.99
C THR A 73 -14.77 -3.26 4.46
N HIS A 74 -14.94 -2.99 3.16
CA HIS A 74 -16.24 -2.80 2.55
C HIS A 74 -17.05 -4.13 2.47
N PRO A 75 -18.37 -4.13 2.74
CA PRO A 75 -19.18 -5.34 2.71
C PRO A 75 -19.16 -6.09 1.37
N SER A 76 -19.08 -5.39 0.24
CA SER A 76 -19.06 -6.00 -1.10
C SER A 76 -17.87 -6.92 -1.36
N MET A 77 -16.77 -6.76 -0.61
CA MET A 77 -15.59 -7.62 -0.70
C MET A 77 -15.73 -8.94 0.06
N SER A 78 -16.70 -9.05 0.98
CA SER A 78 -16.84 -10.21 1.88
C SER A 78 -16.85 -11.57 1.15
N PRO A 79 -17.55 -11.75 0.00
CA PRO A 79 -17.54 -13.01 -0.74
C PRO A 79 -16.19 -13.41 -1.35
N PHE A 80 -15.25 -12.46 -1.44
CA PHE A 80 -14.01 -12.62 -2.20
C PHE A 80 -12.75 -12.59 -1.32
N LEU A 81 -12.87 -12.35 0.00
CA LEU A 81 -11.72 -12.22 0.90
C LEU A 81 -10.85 -13.48 0.96
N THR A 82 -11.44 -14.67 0.83
CA THR A 82 -10.71 -15.95 0.80
C THR A 82 -9.90 -16.17 -0.49
N ARG A 83 -10.19 -15.37 -1.53
CA ARG A 83 -9.53 -15.46 -2.85
C ARG A 83 -8.38 -14.47 -3.02
N LEU A 84 -8.09 -13.68 -1.98
CA LEU A 84 -6.98 -12.74 -1.97
C LEU A 84 -5.65 -13.48 -2.07
N ASN A 85 -4.84 -13.08 -3.04
CA ASN A 85 -3.58 -13.70 -3.35
C ASN A 85 -2.40 -12.80 -2.98
N THR A 86 -2.21 -11.72 -3.74
CA THR A 86 -1.03 -10.86 -3.59
C THR A 86 -1.42 -9.41 -3.40
N PHE A 87 -0.85 -8.79 -2.38
CA PHE A 87 -0.85 -7.34 -2.20
C PHE A 87 0.56 -6.81 -2.43
N LEU A 88 0.72 -6.02 -3.49
CA LEU A 88 1.95 -5.30 -3.81
C LEU A 88 1.75 -3.81 -3.53
N SER A 89 2.38 -3.33 -2.45
CA SER A 89 2.44 -1.92 -2.10
C SER A 89 3.74 -1.31 -2.60
N ILE A 90 3.65 -0.25 -3.40
CA ILE A 90 4.78 0.52 -3.91
C ILE A 90 4.75 1.91 -3.28
N SER A 91 5.69 2.21 -2.39
CA SER A 91 5.73 3.45 -1.61
C SER A 91 4.42 3.78 -0.89
N GLY A 92 3.74 2.79 -0.29
CA GLY A 92 2.48 3.03 0.43
C GLY A 92 2.68 3.70 1.80
N PRO A 93 2.03 4.82 2.14
CA PRO A 93 2.21 5.49 3.44
C PRO A 93 1.42 4.81 4.57
N HIS A 94 1.69 3.53 4.83
CA HIS A 94 0.91 2.67 5.73
C HIS A 94 0.82 3.15 7.19
N LEU A 95 1.85 3.85 7.67
CA LEU A 95 1.94 4.43 9.01
C LEU A 95 1.78 5.96 9.00
N GLY A 96 1.38 6.50 7.84
CA GLY A 96 1.23 7.92 7.58
C GLY A 96 2.55 8.68 7.66
N TYR A 97 2.46 9.98 7.90
CA TYR A 97 3.59 10.92 7.92
C TYR A 97 4.03 11.32 9.35
N LEU A 98 3.69 10.50 10.34
CA LEU A 98 4.11 10.71 11.73
C LEU A 98 5.63 10.66 11.84
N GLY A 99 6.23 11.75 12.34
CA GLY A 99 7.68 11.83 12.55
C GLY A 99 8.48 12.41 11.38
N GLY A 100 7.81 12.83 10.29
CA GLY A 100 8.41 13.66 9.25
C GLY A 100 8.23 13.08 7.85
N VAL A 101 7.40 13.75 7.07
CA VAL A 101 7.83 14.30 5.79
C VAL A 101 7.93 15.79 6.05
N ALA A 102 9.11 16.30 6.41
CA ALA A 102 9.30 17.73 6.21
C ALA A 102 9.13 17.93 4.70
N PRO A 103 8.30 18.86 4.21
CA PRO A 103 8.40 19.27 2.81
C PRO A 103 9.86 19.71 2.62
N SER A 104 10.64 18.86 1.96
CA SER A 104 12.07 18.98 1.80
C SER A 104 12.36 20.37 1.23
N ALA A 105 12.88 21.27 2.06
CA ALA A 105 13.66 22.48 1.78
C ALA A 105 13.38 23.29 0.47
N GLY A 106 12.19 23.19 -0.10
CA GLY A 106 11.71 23.90 -1.29
C GLY A 106 10.43 24.68 -1.01
N PHE A 107 9.89 24.56 0.19
CA PHE A 107 8.77 25.39 0.69
C PHE A 107 9.25 26.51 1.63
N SER A 108 10.56 26.66 1.85
CA SER A 108 11.12 27.63 2.79
C SER A 108 11.31 29.04 2.20
N VAL A 109 10.83 29.32 0.98
CA VAL A 109 10.66 30.69 0.45
C VAL A 109 9.21 31.13 0.66
N PHE A 110 8.63 30.77 1.81
CA PHE A 110 7.19 30.82 2.01
C PHE A 110 6.85 31.07 3.49
N GLU A 111 7.53 31.99 4.16
CA GLU A 111 7.04 32.50 5.46
C GLU A 111 6.23 33.79 5.29
N THR A 112 6.61 34.65 4.36
CA THR A 112 5.89 35.90 4.05
C THR A 112 4.71 35.68 3.09
N GLY A 113 4.80 34.73 2.16
CA GLY A 113 3.70 34.36 1.24
C GLY A 113 2.62 33.45 1.83
N LEU A 114 2.91 32.79 2.96
CA LEU A 114 2.05 31.76 3.57
C LEU A 114 0.86 32.30 4.36
N LYS A 115 0.88 33.58 4.74
CA LYS A 115 -0.30 34.25 5.31
C LYS A 115 -1.35 34.53 4.23
N VAL A 116 -0.92 34.83 3.00
CA VAL A 116 -1.80 35.03 1.84
C VAL A 116 -2.32 33.68 1.30
N LEU A 117 -1.49 32.64 1.27
CA LEU A 117 -1.94 31.30 0.84
C LEU A 117 -2.87 30.61 1.87
N ARG A 118 -2.73 30.91 3.17
CA ARG A 118 -3.68 30.47 4.21
C ARG A 118 -5.07 31.10 4.04
N ALA A 119 -5.22 32.15 3.23
CA ALA A 119 -6.50 32.74 2.89
C ALA A 119 -7.15 32.09 1.65
N ILE A 120 -6.41 31.28 0.87
CA ILE A 120 -6.97 30.38 -0.19
C ILE A 120 -7.51 29.08 0.46
N LYS A 121 -8.14 29.23 1.63
CA LYS A 121 -8.77 28.20 2.45
C LYS A 121 -10.00 27.64 1.72
N GLY A 122 -9.79 26.61 0.90
CA GLY A 122 -10.86 25.86 0.27
C GLY A 122 -10.49 24.40 0.09
N LYS A 123 -10.62 23.62 1.18
CA LYS A 123 -10.48 22.15 1.25
C LYS A 123 -9.07 21.61 0.92
N ARG A 124 -8.23 21.44 1.95
CA ARG A 124 -7.18 20.41 1.88
C ARG A 124 -7.86 19.08 1.54
N ALA A 125 -7.26 18.32 0.62
CA ALA A 125 -7.69 16.95 0.31
C ALA A 125 -7.93 16.15 1.60
N GLU A 126 -9.08 15.48 1.69
CA GLU A 126 -9.49 14.75 2.88
C GLU A 126 -8.51 13.61 3.19
N SER A 127 -8.16 12.84 2.16
CA SER A 127 -7.11 11.83 2.23
C SER A 127 -5.76 12.33 2.75
N LEU A 128 -5.36 13.55 2.42
CA LEU A 128 -4.12 14.13 2.94
C LEU A 128 -4.24 14.42 4.43
N ARG A 129 -5.41 14.84 4.91
CA ARG A 129 -5.66 15.02 6.35
C ARG A 129 -5.58 13.68 7.07
N GLU A 130 -6.15 12.62 6.51
CA GLU A 130 -6.09 11.26 7.07
C GLU A 130 -4.65 10.74 7.15
N ILE A 131 -3.83 10.89 6.10
CA ILE A 131 -2.43 10.44 6.09
C ILE A 131 -1.55 11.25 7.07
N THR A 132 -1.95 12.48 7.37
CA THR A 132 -1.23 13.37 8.29
C THR A 132 -1.83 13.42 9.69
N PHE A 133 -2.82 12.57 10.01
CA PHE A 133 -3.52 12.53 11.31
C PHE A 133 -4.09 13.91 11.70
N ALA A 134 -4.70 14.59 10.73
CA ALA A 134 -5.30 15.92 10.87
C ALA A 134 -6.82 15.92 10.58
N ASP A 135 -7.41 14.74 10.48
CA ASP A 135 -8.82 14.44 10.32
C ASP A 135 -9.57 14.39 11.66
N ALA A 136 -8.92 13.97 12.75
CA ALA A 136 -9.47 13.97 14.11
C ALA A 136 -8.58 14.69 15.15
N LYS A 137 -9.10 14.88 16.38
CA LYS A 137 -8.36 15.54 17.49
C LYS A 137 -7.42 14.58 18.21
N LYS A 138 -7.90 13.36 18.47
CA LYS A 138 -7.11 12.27 19.05
C LYS A 138 -6.58 11.40 17.91
N ARG A 139 -5.46 10.73 18.13
CA ARG A 139 -4.84 9.94 17.04
C ARG A 139 -5.59 8.65 16.80
N GLU A 140 -6.15 8.11 17.85
CA GLU A 140 -6.88 6.85 17.88
C GLU A 140 -8.18 6.96 17.07
N ASP A 141 -8.73 8.18 17.01
CA ASP A 141 -9.93 8.53 16.23
C ASP A 141 -9.60 8.94 14.77
N CYS A 142 -8.33 8.95 14.36
CA CYS A 142 -7.96 9.27 12.98
C CYS A 142 -8.16 8.03 12.09
N TYR A 143 -8.69 8.22 10.89
CA TYR A 143 -9.06 7.12 10.00
C TYR A 143 -7.90 6.17 9.70
N LEU A 144 -6.69 6.70 9.47
CA LEU A 144 -5.53 5.86 9.17
C LEU A 144 -5.11 4.99 10.37
N TYR A 145 -5.33 5.47 11.61
CA TYR A 145 -5.12 4.69 12.82
C TYR A 145 -6.12 3.54 12.90
N GLU A 146 -7.40 3.83 12.71
CA GLU A 146 -8.48 2.82 12.71
C GLU A 146 -8.23 1.76 11.64
N LEU A 147 -7.90 2.20 10.41
CA LEU A 147 -7.57 1.32 9.28
C LEU A 147 -6.35 0.43 9.55
N ALA A 148 -5.41 0.84 10.42
CA ALA A 148 -4.29 -0.01 10.82
C ALA A 148 -4.69 -1.14 11.78
N HIS A 149 -5.80 -0.98 12.49
CA HIS A 149 -6.33 -1.93 13.47
C HIS A 149 -7.51 -2.75 12.94
N GLU A 150 -7.91 -2.53 11.69
CA GLU A 150 -8.94 -3.31 11.03
C GLU A 150 -8.62 -4.81 10.98
N LYS A 151 -9.61 -5.64 11.30
CA LYS A 151 -9.46 -7.10 11.29
C LYS A 151 -9.25 -7.62 9.86
N ARG A 152 -9.93 -7.00 8.90
CA ARG A 152 -9.79 -7.28 7.47
C ARG A 152 -8.57 -6.53 6.94
N GLY A 153 -7.41 -7.16 7.06
CA GLY A 153 -6.13 -6.51 6.79
C GLY A 153 -5.18 -7.35 5.96
N LEU A 154 -3.88 -7.09 6.13
CA LEU A 154 -2.81 -7.68 5.31
C LEU A 154 -2.70 -9.20 5.47
N GLY A 155 -3.12 -9.75 6.61
CA GLY A 155 -3.11 -11.20 6.87
C GLY A 155 -4.14 -12.00 6.06
N LEU A 156 -4.99 -11.34 5.26
CA LEU A 156 -5.89 -12.02 4.32
C LEU A 156 -5.21 -12.41 3.00
N PHE A 157 -4.06 -11.80 2.67
CA PHE A 157 -3.31 -12.13 1.46
C PHE A 157 -2.38 -13.32 1.69
N LYS A 158 -2.13 -14.12 0.66
CA LYS A 158 -1.04 -15.13 0.68
C LYS A 158 0.35 -14.48 0.60
N HIS A 159 0.46 -13.39 -0.15
CA HIS A 159 1.71 -12.68 -0.36
C HIS A 159 1.53 -11.18 -0.13
N VAL A 160 2.30 -10.63 0.80
CA VAL A 160 2.40 -9.19 1.06
C VAL A 160 3.78 -8.73 0.63
N MET A 161 3.83 -7.84 -0.36
CA MET A 161 5.06 -7.27 -0.90
C MET A 161 5.07 -5.77 -0.64
N LEU A 162 6.09 -5.31 0.08
CA LEU A 162 6.30 -3.89 0.39
C LEU A 162 7.54 -3.41 -0.35
N VAL A 163 7.31 -2.64 -1.40
CA VAL A 163 8.34 -2.00 -2.21
C VAL A 163 8.53 -0.58 -1.71
N SER A 164 9.79 -0.20 -1.44
CA SER A 164 10.16 1.12 -0.96
C SER A 164 11.48 1.58 -1.55
N SER A 165 11.71 2.89 -1.58
CA SER A 165 13.04 3.44 -1.88
C SER A 165 13.50 4.35 -0.72
N PRO A 166 14.72 4.19 -0.21
CA PRO A 166 15.32 5.17 0.71
C PRO A 166 15.44 6.59 0.10
N GLN A 167 15.37 6.69 -1.22
CA GLN A 167 15.43 7.95 -1.97
C GLN A 167 14.05 8.62 -2.12
N ASP A 168 12.95 7.94 -1.76
CA ASP A 168 11.60 8.52 -1.74
C ASP A 168 11.52 9.55 -0.59
N LYS A 169 11.35 10.82 -0.94
CA LYS A 169 11.18 11.91 0.05
C LYS A 169 9.72 12.30 0.24
N TYR A 170 8.78 11.62 -0.41
CA TYR A 170 7.35 11.85 -0.28
C TYR A 170 6.73 10.94 0.77
N VAL A 171 7.11 9.67 0.75
CA VAL A 171 6.62 8.68 1.72
C VAL A 171 7.77 8.29 2.65
N PRO A 172 7.62 8.43 3.98
CA PRO A 172 8.67 8.01 4.90
C PRO A 172 9.00 6.54 4.69
N HIS A 173 10.29 6.22 4.56
CA HIS A 173 10.76 4.87 4.23
C HIS A 173 10.26 3.81 5.22
N HIS A 174 10.26 4.12 6.52
CA HIS A 174 9.71 3.22 7.55
C HIS A 174 8.19 2.99 7.40
N SER A 175 7.44 3.99 6.90
CA SER A 175 6.01 3.90 6.64
C SER A 175 5.74 2.98 5.45
N ALA A 176 6.49 3.14 4.35
CA ALA A 176 6.43 2.25 3.18
C ALA A 176 6.74 0.79 3.52
N ARG A 177 7.57 0.55 4.53
CA ARG A 177 8.01 -0.79 4.94
C ARG A 177 7.20 -1.39 6.08
N ILE A 178 6.26 -0.63 6.65
CA ILE A 178 5.55 -0.98 7.89
C ILE A 178 6.57 -1.37 8.96
N GLN A 179 7.49 -0.46 9.27
CA GLN A 179 8.53 -0.67 10.27
C GLN A 179 8.43 0.40 11.37
N PRO A 180 8.73 0.03 12.63
CA PRO A 180 8.92 1.04 13.65
C PRO A 180 10.04 2.00 13.21
N PRO A 181 9.92 3.29 13.52
CA PRO A 181 10.95 4.25 13.16
C PRO A 181 12.23 3.93 13.95
N PRO A 182 13.43 4.19 13.36
CA PRO A 182 14.70 3.81 13.94
C PRO A 182 14.86 4.31 15.39
N GLU A 183 15.58 3.51 16.20
CA GLU A 183 15.71 3.78 17.63
C GLU A 183 16.52 5.05 17.94
N GLU A 184 17.54 5.35 17.12
CA GLU A 184 18.46 6.48 17.27
C GLU A 184 18.85 7.09 15.90
N GLY A 185 18.92 8.44 15.81
CA GLY A 185 19.60 9.19 14.74
C GLY A 185 18.80 9.63 13.49
N GLY A 186 18.40 10.92 13.44
CA GLY A 186 17.99 11.69 12.24
C GLY A 186 16.51 11.59 11.80
N GLU A 187 15.76 12.63 11.42
CA GLU A 187 16.06 14.02 11.02
C GLU A 187 15.05 15.00 11.66
N GLY A 188 15.50 16.22 12.00
CA GLY A 188 14.66 17.31 12.53
C GLY A 188 14.99 17.68 13.97
N GLY A 189 15.94 18.59 14.16
CA GLY A 189 16.26 19.22 15.44
C GLY A 189 15.20 20.23 15.89
N GLY A 190 15.15 20.48 17.20
CA GLY A 190 14.38 21.55 17.82
C GLY A 190 13.17 21.10 18.65
N GLY A 191 13.32 21.10 19.97
CA GLY A 191 12.26 21.27 21.00
C GLY A 191 10.96 20.47 20.85
N GLY A 192 10.87 19.27 21.43
CA GLY A 192 9.58 18.55 21.48
C GLY A 192 9.63 17.08 21.94
N GLY A 193 10.44 16.76 22.96
CA GLY A 193 10.71 15.37 23.36
C GLY A 193 9.47 14.50 23.62
N GLY A 194 8.39 15.06 24.20
CA GLY A 194 7.15 14.31 24.46
C GLY A 194 6.36 13.94 23.20
N LYS A 195 6.21 14.89 22.26
CA LYS A 195 5.46 14.67 21.01
C LYS A 195 6.19 13.68 20.09
N LYS A 196 7.53 13.74 20.04
CA LYS A 196 8.36 12.80 19.26
C LYS A 196 8.27 11.36 19.79
N ARG A 197 8.29 11.18 21.12
CA ARG A 197 8.10 9.85 21.75
C ARG A 197 6.70 9.30 21.48
N SER A 198 5.66 10.12 21.61
CA SER A 198 4.28 9.74 21.30
C SER A 198 4.09 9.37 19.82
N ASN A 199 4.73 10.08 18.88
CA ASN A 199 4.72 9.70 17.45
C ASN A 199 5.31 8.30 17.25
N LYS A 200 6.50 8.05 17.81
CA LYS A 200 7.19 6.75 17.70
C LYS A 200 6.38 5.60 18.32
N ALA A 201 5.70 5.85 19.44
CA ALA A 201 4.82 4.87 20.07
C ALA A 201 3.65 4.47 19.15
N THR A 202 2.90 5.45 18.64
CA THR A 202 1.78 5.21 17.71
C THR A 202 2.23 4.51 16.43
N THR A 203 3.34 4.94 15.83
CA THR A 203 3.88 4.29 14.62
C THR A 203 4.23 2.82 14.88
N ARG A 204 4.82 2.51 16.05
CA ARG A 204 5.14 1.14 16.44
C ARG A 204 3.89 0.31 16.68
N GLU A 205 2.87 0.88 17.30
CA GLU A 205 1.58 0.25 17.55
C GLU A 205 0.87 -0.11 16.24
N MET A 206 0.70 0.85 15.34
CA MET A 206 0.10 0.61 14.02
C MET A 206 0.89 -0.41 13.20
N ALA A 207 2.23 -0.37 13.24
CA ALA A 207 3.06 -1.36 12.56
C ALA A 207 2.85 -2.78 13.10
N ARG A 208 2.68 -2.92 14.43
CA ARG A 208 2.33 -4.21 15.05
C ARG A 208 0.94 -4.65 14.62
N ALA A 209 -0.07 -3.78 14.69
CA ALA A 209 -1.43 -4.11 14.29
C ALA A 209 -1.49 -4.64 12.85
N LEU A 210 -0.74 -4.02 11.93
CA LEU A 210 -0.67 -4.45 10.54
C LEU A 210 0.08 -5.76 10.30
N LEU A 211 1.15 -6.02 11.06
CA LEU A 211 2.05 -7.15 10.80
C LEU A 211 1.79 -8.37 11.66
N THR A 212 1.18 -8.25 12.83
CA THR A 212 0.91 -9.41 13.70
C THR A 212 0.13 -10.50 12.97
N PRO A 213 -0.99 -10.21 12.24
CA PRO A 213 -1.73 -11.25 11.51
C PRO A 213 -0.92 -11.88 10.37
N VAL A 214 -0.04 -11.11 9.74
CA VAL A 214 0.83 -11.56 8.65
C VAL A 214 1.89 -12.52 9.21
N LEU A 215 2.52 -12.14 10.33
CA LEU A 215 3.60 -12.90 10.94
C LEU A 215 3.11 -14.17 11.63
N SER A 216 1.92 -14.16 12.25
CA SER A 216 1.34 -15.34 12.89
C SER A 216 1.03 -16.44 11.87
N LYS A 217 0.48 -16.07 10.70
CA LYS A 217 0.25 -16.99 9.58
C LYS A 217 1.57 -17.42 8.91
N ALA A 218 2.59 -16.56 8.88
CA ALA A 218 3.90 -16.90 8.32
C ALA A 218 4.62 -18.02 9.09
N THR A 219 4.43 -18.09 10.42
CA THR A 219 5.09 -19.06 11.29
C THR A 219 4.31 -20.36 11.49
N GLY A 220 3.18 -20.56 10.81
CA GLY A 220 2.36 -21.78 10.90
C GLY A 220 1.74 -22.02 12.28
N GLY A 221 1.64 -20.97 13.12
CA GLY A 221 1.22 -21.07 14.53
C GLY A 221 -0.22 -20.63 14.76
N GLY A 222 -1.15 -21.00 13.88
CA GLY A 222 -2.56 -20.63 13.99
C GLY A 222 -3.39 -21.72 14.70
N ASP A 223 -3.40 -21.72 16.03
CA ASP A 223 -4.50 -22.35 16.79
C ASP A 223 -5.76 -21.51 16.55
N THR A 224 -6.47 -21.76 15.46
CA THR A 224 -7.80 -21.21 15.21
C THR A 224 -8.80 -22.36 15.36
N PRO A 225 -9.59 -22.44 16.45
CA PRO A 225 -10.61 -23.47 16.58
C PRO A 225 -11.79 -23.15 15.66
N GLY A 226 -11.92 -23.92 14.58
CA GLY A 226 -13.12 -23.97 13.74
C GLY A 226 -13.11 -23.01 12.56
N GLY A 227 -12.86 -23.54 11.36
CA GLY A 227 -13.07 -22.85 10.09
C GLY A 227 -12.53 -23.66 8.93
N ASP A 228 -13.45 -24.16 8.09
CA ASP A 228 -13.25 -24.96 6.87
C ASP A 228 -11.95 -24.66 6.09
N ASP A 229 -11.12 -25.69 5.91
CA ASP A 229 -10.01 -26.02 4.97
C ASP A 229 -9.23 -24.97 4.14
N ASP A 230 -9.55 -23.66 4.16
CA ASP A 230 -8.92 -22.64 3.30
C ASP A 230 -8.23 -21.50 4.05
N ASP A 231 -8.40 -21.41 5.39
CA ASP A 231 -7.89 -20.33 6.26
C ASP A 231 -6.45 -20.55 6.79
N ASP A 232 -5.89 -21.75 6.55
CA ASP A 232 -4.57 -22.22 7.03
C ASP A 232 -3.38 -21.80 6.15
N LYS A 233 -3.62 -20.88 5.19
CA LYS A 233 -2.61 -20.50 4.22
C LYS A 233 -1.54 -19.61 4.85
N ILE A 234 -0.29 -20.07 4.78
CA ILE A 234 0.91 -19.31 5.16
C ILE A 234 0.93 -17.98 4.39
N THR A 235 0.99 -16.88 5.13
CA THR A 235 1.23 -15.56 4.55
C THR A 235 2.72 -15.28 4.46
N THR A 236 3.20 -14.83 3.31
CA THR A 236 4.59 -14.40 3.13
C THR A 236 4.70 -12.87 3.16
N LEU A 237 5.72 -12.34 3.83
CA LEU A 237 6.06 -10.92 3.82
C LEU A 237 7.40 -10.70 3.10
N THR A 238 7.39 -9.98 1.98
CA THR A 238 8.60 -9.59 1.25
C THR A 238 8.76 -8.08 1.32
N ARG A 239 9.95 -7.61 1.71
CA ARG A 239 10.32 -6.19 1.62
C ARG A 239 11.38 -6.02 0.54
N VAL A 240 11.16 -5.09 -0.37
CA VAL A 240 12.05 -4.81 -1.50
C VAL A 240 12.49 -3.35 -1.42
N ASP A 241 13.81 -3.14 -1.34
CA ASP A 241 14.41 -1.80 -1.44
C ASP A 241 14.88 -1.54 -2.85
N VAL A 242 14.48 -0.40 -3.39
CA VAL A 242 14.84 0.04 -4.73
C VAL A 242 15.76 1.25 -4.64
N HIS A 243 16.94 1.08 -5.23
CA HIS A 243 17.96 2.11 -5.33
C HIS A 243 18.04 2.56 -6.78
N PHE A 244 17.46 3.72 -7.06
CA PHE A 244 17.55 4.36 -8.36
C PHE A 244 18.97 4.91 -8.56
N ALA A 245 19.52 4.74 -9.76
CA ALA A 245 20.81 5.29 -10.11
C ALA A 245 20.81 6.81 -9.89
N PRO A 246 21.88 7.39 -9.29
CA PRO A 246 21.99 8.83 -9.18
C PRO A 246 21.99 9.44 -10.60
N PRO A 247 21.26 10.53 -10.84
CA PRO A 247 21.17 11.10 -12.17
C PRO A 247 22.51 11.65 -12.66
N ALA A 248 22.74 11.60 -13.97
CA ALA A 248 23.87 12.27 -14.62
C ALA A 248 23.79 13.81 -14.54
N LYS A 249 22.59 14.38 -14.36
CA LYS A 249 22.36 15.83 -14.16
C LYS A 249 21.34 16.05 -13.04
N ARG A 250 21.69 16.88 -12.05
CA ARG A 250 20.75 17.26 -10.96
C ARG A 250 19.64 18.15 -11.53
N THR A 251 18.42 17.62 -11.64
CA THR A 251 17.22 18.42 -12.00
C THR A 251 16.40 18.77 -10.75
N LEU A 252 15.54 19.79 -10.82
CA LEU A 252 14.68 20.24 -9.70
C LEU A 252 13.86 19.10 -9.05
N ASN A 253 13.45 18.09 -9.83
CA ASN A 253 12.72 16.91 -9.33
C ASN A 253 13.53 16.06 -8.33
N HIS A 254 14.86 16.10 -8.41
CA HIS A 254 15.76 15.43 -7.47
C HIS A 254 15.89 16.21 -6.16
N VAL A 255 15.90 17.54 -6.24
CA VAL A 255 15.98 18.43 -5.07
C VAL A 255 14.70 18.34 -4.24
N ILE A 256 13.55 18.15 -4.89
CA ILE A 256 12.25 17.98 -4.23
C ILE A 256 12.07 16.51 -3.75
N GLY A 257 12.87 15.56 -4.25
CA GLY A 257 12.80 14.15 -3.88
C GLY A 257 11.53 13.42 -4.34
N ARG A 258 10.80 14.01 -5.30
CA ARG A 258 9.68 13.39 -6.03
C ARG A 258 10.13 12.30 -6.99
N LYS A 259 11.36 12.42 -7.49
CA LYS A 259 11.79 11.59 -8.60
C LYS A 259 11.71 10.10 -8.26
N ALA A 260 12.24 9.65 -7.12
CA ALA A 260 12.14 8.23 -6.75
C ALA A 260 10.69 7.76 -6.62
N HIS A 261 9.78 8.61 -6.12
CA HIS A 261 8.35 8.32 -6.02
C HIS A 261 7.66 8.14 -7.38
N ILE A 262 8.10 8.91 -8.39
CA ILE A 262 7.58 8.88 -9.77
C ILE A 262 8.27 7.78 -10.60
N ASP A 263 9.58 7.59 -10.45
CA ASP A 263 10.40 6.63 -11.20
C ASP A 263 9.93 5.19 -11.00
N PHE A 264 9.28 4.89 -9.88
CA PHE A 264 8.61 3.60 -9.65
C PHE A 264 7.58 3.24 -10.74
N LEU A 265 6.95 4.23 -11.35
CA LEU A 265 5.94 4.05 -12.40
C LEU A 265 6.47 4.36 -13.80
N GLU A 266 7.50 5.20 -13.93
CA GLU A 266 8.05 5.60 -15.23
C GLU A 266 9.14 4.64 -15.75
N THR A 267 9.62 3.71 -14.93
CA THR A 267 10.64 2.73 -15.32
C THR A 267 10.01 1.37 -15.62
N ASP A 268 9.63 1.16 -16.88
CA ASP A 268 9.04 -0.06 -17.40
C ASP A 268 9.86 -1.32 -17.05
N GLU A 269 11.20 -1.21 -17.12
CA GLU A 269 12.14 -2.28 -16.82
C GLU A 269 12.06 -2.71 -15.36
N TYR A 270 11.85 -1.75 -14.46
CA TYR A 270 11.73 -2.01 -13.04
C TYR A 270 10.46 -2.82 -12.73
N VAL A 271 9.32 -2.41 -13.28
CA VAL A 271 8.05 -3.13 -13.10
C VAL A 271 8.13 -4.53 -13.69
N LYS A 272 8.71 -4.67 -14.89
CA LYS A 272 8.94 -5.96 -15.54
C LYS A 272 9.87 -6.86 -14.71
N PHE A 273 10.96 -6.30 -14.17
CA PHE A 273 11.90 -7.02 -13.32
C PHE A 273 11.26 -7.48 -12.01
N LEU A 274 10.46 -6.63 -11.36
CA LEU A 274 9.76 -6.95 -10.12
C LEU A 274 8.75 -8.09 -10.35
N LEU A 275 7.94 -8.00 -11.40
CA LEU A 275 6.97 -9.03 -11.77
C LEU A 275 7.65 -10.33 -12.17
N TRP A 276 8.78 -10.27 -12.89
CA TRP A 276 9.54 -11.45 -13.27
C TRP A 276 10.17 -12.14 -12.06
N SER A 277 10.79 -11.36 -11.16
CA SER A 277 11.49 -11.86 -9.97
C SER A 277 10.56 -12.48 -8.92
N HIS A 278 9.28 -12.13 -8.97
CA HIS A 278 8.26 -12.60 -8.04
C HIS A 278 7.04 -13.21 -8.74
N ARG A 279 7.23 -13.75 -9.94
CA ARG A 279 6.16 -14.34 -10.76
C ARG A 279 5.41 -15.45 -10.04
N ASP A 280 6.08 -16.18 -9.16
CA ASP A 280 5.53 -17.23 -8.30
C ASP A 280 4.42 -16.72 -7.38
N LYS A 281 4.47 -15.44 -7.01
CA LYS A 281 3.48 -14.79 -6.15
C LYS A 281 2.27 -14.31 -6.95
N PHE A 282 2.35 -14.23 -8.28
CA PHE A 282 1.25 -13.80 -9.15
C PHE A 282 0.66 -14.92 -10.00
N ALA A 283 1.23 -16.12 -9.92
CA ALA A 283 0.78 -17.33 -10.62
C ALA A 283 -0.33 -18.08 -9.87
#